data_AF-A0A3D0KSN9-F1
#
_entry.id   AF-A0A3D0KSN9-F1
#
_cell.length_a   1.000
_cell.length_b   1.000
_cell.length_c   1.000
_cell.angle_alpha   90.00
_cell.angle_beta   90.00
_cell.angle_gamma   90.00
#
_symmetry.space_group_name_H-M   'P 1'
#
loop_
_entity.id
_entity.type
_entity.pdbx_description
1 polymer ?
#
loop_
_entity_poly.entity_id
_entity_poly.type
_entity_poly.pdbx_seq_one_letter_code
_entity_poly.pdbx_strand_id
1 'polypeptide(L)' 'MPVTVADIGGTNARFAISSPKSLRLQHVTYLRCADFAGVEDAYAHFLAS' A
#
# COMPACT_ATOMS: atom_id res chain seq x y z
N MET A 1 15.13 -7.89 4.06
CA MET A 1 14.80 -6.45 3.95
C MET A 1 13.29 -6.31 4.10
N PRO A 2 12.77 -5.17 4.60
CA PRO A 2 11.32 -4.92 4.58
C PRO A 2 10.80 -4.90 3.14
N VAL A 3 9.55 -5.30 2.94
CA VAL A 3 8.90 -5.35 1.63
C VAL A 3 7.58 -4.61 1.67
N THR A 4 7.24 -3.88 0.61
CA THR A 4 5.89 -3.37 0.43
C THR A 4 4.98 -4.51 -0.02
N VAL A 5 3.81 -4.60 0.60
CA VAL A 5 2.72 -5.48 0.16
C VAL A 5 1.49 -4.66 -0.13
N ALA A 6 0.67 -5.14 -1.05
CA ALA A 6 -0.57 -4.49 -1.44
C ALA A 6 -1.70 -5.50 -1.63
N ASP A 7 -2.91 -5.07 -1.29
CA ASP A 7 -4.19 -5.74 -1.53
C ASP A 7 -5.07 -4.76 -2.31
N ILE A 8 -5.28 -5.05 -3.60
CA ILE A 8 -5.90 -4.12 -4.55
C ILE A 8 -7.18 -4.73 -5.08
N GLY A 9 -8.30 -4.07 -4.78
CA GLY A 9 -9.61 -4.36 -5.36
C GLY A 9 -10.01 -3.32 -6.40
N GLY A 10 -11.26 -3.36 -6.85
CA GLY A 10 -11.79 -2.40 -7.81
C GLY A 10 -11.94 -0.98 -7.24
N THR A 11 -12.38 -0.86 -5.98
CA THR A 11 -12.71 0.44 -5.36
C THR A 11 -11.59 0.96 -4.45
N ASN A 12 -10.87 0.07 -3.79
CA ASN A 12 -9.87 0.44 -2.80
C ASN A 12 -8.57 -0.34 -2.98
N ALA A 13 -7.46 0.31 -2.65
CA ALA A 13 -6.14 -0.28 -2.50
C ALA A 13 -5.69 -0.13 -1.04
N ARG A 14 -5.10 -1.19 -0.50
CA ARG A 14 -4.45 -1.16 0.82
C ARG A 14 -2.97 -1.48 0.66
N PHE A 15 -2.12 -0.59 1.14
CA PHE A 15 -0.67 -0.77 1.17
C PHE A 15 -0.18 -0.95 2.61
N ALA A 16 0.93 -1.67 2.77
CA ALA A 16 1.63 -1.80 4.05
C ALA A 16 3.10 -2.19 3.83
N ILE A 17 3.92 -1.98 4.85
CA ILE A 17 5.28 -2.53 4.95
C ILE A 17 5.25 -3.79 5.81
N SER A 18 5.79 -4.90 5.28
CA SER A 18 5.96 -6.14 6.02
C SER A 18 7.43 -6.36 6.39
N SER A 19 7.66 -6.71 7.66
CA SER A 19 8.97 -7.20 8.11
C SER A 19 9.02 -8.73 8.00
N PRO A 20 9.98 -9.31 7.27
CA PRO A 20 10.06 -10.77 7.06
C PRO A 20 10.18 -11.58 8.35
N LYS A 21 10.68 -10.97 9.43
CA LYS A 21 10.93 -11.66 10.70
C LYS A 21 9.69 -11.72 11.61
N SER A 22 8.79 -10.75 11.52
CA SER A 22 7.66 -10.64 12.45
C SER A 22 6.31 -10.91 11.79
N LEU A 23 6.25 -10.94 10.46
CA LEU A 23 5.01 -11.01 9.67
C LEU A 23 3.98 -9.93 10.06
N ARG A 24 4.40 -8.88 10.77
CA ARG A 24 3.55 -7.76 11.12
C ARG A 24 3.53 -6.76 9.98
N LEU A 25 2.33 -6.27 9.68
CA LEU A 25 2.11 -5.14 8.80
C LEU A 25 2.30 -3.84 9.58
N GLN A 26 3.05 -2.93 8.98
CA GLN A 26 3.32 -1.59 9.49
C GLN A 26 2.88 -0.57 8.43
N HIS A 27 2.59 0.66 8.86
CA HIS A 27 2.16 1.75 7.98
C HIS A 27 1.02 1.33 7.05
N VAL A 28 -0.04 0.75 7.62
CA VAL A 28 -1.19 0.31 6.81
C VAL A 28 -1.95 1.54 6.34
N THR A 29 -2.04 1.71 5.02
CA THR A 29 -2.69 2.86 4.38
C THR A 29 -3.80 2.38 3.45
N TYR A 30 -4.97 3.01 3.55
CA TYR A 30 -6.15 2.71 2.73
C TYR A 30 -6.40 3.86 1.77
N LEU A 31 -6.43 3.55 0.47
CA LEU A 31 -6.58 4.50 -0.61
C LEU A 31 -7.79 4.11 -1.46
N ARG A 32 -8.58 5.09 -1.92
CA ARG A 32 -9.62 4.83 -2.93
C ARG A 32 -8.97 4.85 -4.30
N CYS A 33 -9.21 3.82 -5.10
CA CYS A 33 -8.63 3.72 -6.44
C CYS A 33 -9.06 4.90 -7.34
N ALA A 34 -10.26 5.44 -7.14
CA ALA A 34 -10.78 6.57 -7.90
C ALA A 34 -10.03 7.90 -7.66
N ASP A 35 -9.23 7.99 -6.59
CA ASP A 35 -8.48 9.20 -6.25
C ASP A 35 -7.10 9.25 -6.97
N PHE A 36 -6.72 8.20 -7.72
CA PHE A 36 -5.41 8.07 -8.38
C PHE A 36 -5.56 7.66 -9.84
N ALA A 37 -4.63 8.09 -10.70
CA ALA A 37 -4.66 7.75 -12.12
C ALA A 37 -4.31 6.27 -12.39
N GLY A 38 -3.57 5.64 -11.48
CA GLY A 38 -3.09 4.27 -11.59
C GLY A 38 -2.45 3.77 -10.29
N VAL A 39 -2.01 2.51 -10.29
CA VAL A 39 -1.42 1.88 -9.09
C VAL A 39 -0.09 2.53 -8.71
N GLU A 40 0.69 2.99 -9.68
CA GLU A 40 1.97 3.66 -9.48
C GLU A 40 1.80 4.99 -8.75
N ASP A 41 0.75 5.74 -9.06
CA ASP A 41 0.40 7.02 -8.42
C ASP A 41 -0.05 6.79 -6.96
N ALA A 42 -0.91 5.81 -6.73
CA ALA A 42 -1.30 5.39 -5.38
C ALA A 42 -0.10 4.87 -4.56
N TYR A 43 0.83 4.15 -5.19
CA TYR A 43 2.04 3.66 -4.52
C TYR A 43 3.01 4.79 -4.18
N ALA A 44 3.19 5.76 -5.08
CA ALA A 44 3.99 6.95 -4.81
C ALA A 44 3.43 7.76 -3.63
N HIS A 45 2.10 7.90 -3.58
CA HIS A 45 1.41 8.52 -2.44
C HIS A 45 1.69 7.78 -1.12
N PHE A 46 1.60 6.44 -1.13
CA PHE A 46 1.93 5.62 0.04
C PHE A 46 3.39 5.76 0.49
N LEU A 47 4.35 5.88 -0.44
CA LEU A 47 5.76 6.09 -0.07
C LEU A 47 6.03 7.46 0.55
N ALA A 48 5.14 8.44 0.33
CA ALA A 48 5.25 9.79 0.86
C ALA A 48 4.49 10.01 2.19
N SER A 49 3.70 9.03 2.64
CA SER A 49 2.86 9.10 3.85
C SER A 49 3.54 8.66 5.14
#